data_AF-A0A4Y8Q2U3-F1
#
_entry.id   AF-A0A4Y8Q2U3-F1
#
_cell.length_a   1.000
_cell.length_b   1.000
_cell.length_c   1.000
_cell.angle_alpha   90.00
_cell.angle_beta   90.00
_cell.angle_gamma   90.00
#
_symmetry.space_group_name_H-M   'P 1'
#
loop_
_entity.id
_entity.type
_entity.pdbx_description
1 polymer ?
#
loop_
_entity_poly.entity_id
_entity_poly.type
_entity_poly.pdbx_seq_one_letter_code
_entity_poly.pdbx_strand_id
1 'polypeptide(L)'
;MIKIERTDLPAIADTHYRDYFVGCGFERKLERLAQREPDAVERAFFAWLHDRAPELITARPARLHELTVEARATHPDIHQWLASLTPLKRETKSVKKRFEQAAEHHDRLTAEPHRHAAEDIRRALDGKQALLDQYRTLQQETGRIEGLLGKIQSVFNYDDFCDRYEDEEWGAYALVKRLRIPVCPYCNRQYITVVEPVLGEKGRARPQLDHFFAQSHFPYLAVSLYNLIPSCSVCNASLKRNQMFTWDDHIHPYEGGFGDDVRFTVKFPAGKGKLDYLKMWYREQGDLRVELLLDPAVRRRLDRDELKRLLRRVNNHKRIFKLKSLYASHGDYVQEIILKSIWYNDAKLDAMQRQFPHLFPTKEHLARLVFGNFMHTEEAEKRVLSKLTRDVAREFGITL
;
A
#
# COMPACT_ATOMS: atom_id res chain seq x y z
N MET A 1 6.94 -7.18 2.95
CA MET A 1 8.32 -7.70 2.84
C MET A 1 9.08 -7.43 4.13
N ILE A 2 9.21 -6.17 4.52
CA ILE A 2 9.88 -5.75 5.75
C ILE A 2 8.81 -5.33 6.76
N LYS A 3 9.01 -5.65 8.03
CA LYS A 3 8.19 -5.15 9.13
C LYS A 3 8.72 -3.77 9.53
N ILE A 4 7.81 -2.83 9.76
CA ILE A 4 8.13 -1.51 10.29
C ILE A 4 8.11 -1.60 11.80
N GLU A 5 9.25 -1.37 12.44
CA GLU A 5 9.38 -1.40 13.90
C GLU A 5 10.05 -0.12 14.40
N ARG A 6 9.34 0.69 15.19
CA ARG A 6 9.95 1.76 15.98
C ARG A 6 9.43 1.69 17.41
N THR A 7 10.32 1.94 18.35
CA THR A 7 9.99 1.98 19.79
C THR A 7 9.08 3.16 20.13
N ASP A 8 9.11 4.22 19.33
CA ASP A 8 8.35 5.45 19.53
C ASP A 8 7.07 5.54 18.68
N LEU A 9 6.66 4.48 17.95
CA LEU A 9 5.41 4.49 17.17
C LEU A 9 4.18 4.98 17.97
N PRO A 10 3.95 4.56 19.23
CA PRO A 10 2.83 5.07 20.02
C PRO A 10 2.90 6.60 20.20
N ALA A 11 4.07 7.13 20.56
CA ALA A 11 4.27 8.57 20.71
C ALA A 11 4.09 9.34 19.40
N ILE A 12 4.49 8.76 18.25
CA ILE A 12 4.24 9.34 16.92
C ILE A 12 2.74 9.38 16.63
N ALA A 13 2.00 8.33 16.99
CA ALA A 13 0.55 8.28 16.81
C ALA A 13 -0.18 9.30 17.67
N ASP A 14 0.20 9.43 18.94
CA ASP A 14 -0.37 10.44 19.85
C ASP A 14 -0.10 11.86 19.35
N THR A 15 1.13 12.12 18.89
CA THR A 15 1.50 13.41 18.28
C THR A 15 0.70 13.66 17.00
N HIS A 16 0.49 12.63 16.16
CA HIS A 16 -0.33 12.74 14.96
C HIS A 16 -1.79 13.07 15.27
N TYR A 17 -2.37 12.46 16.30
CA TYR A 17 -3.73 12.81 16.71
C TYR A 17 -3.81 14.21 17.31
N ARG A 18 -2.93 14.54 18.26
CA ARG A 18 -2.97 15.83 18.97
C ARG A 18 -2.64 17.01 18.07
N ASP A 19 -1.52 16.97 17.35
CA ASP A 19 -0.99 18.15 16.67
C ASP A 19 -1.65 18.35 15.30
N TYR A 20 -2.04 17.26 14.63
CA TYR A 20 -2.74 17.35 13.35
C TYR A 20 -4.25 17.25 13.51
N PHE A 21 -4.80 16.13 13.99
CA PHE A 21 -6.25 15.94 13.98
C PHE A 21 -6.99 16.91 14.93
N VAL A 22 -6.51 17.08 16.15
CA VAL A 22 -7.07 18.02 17.13
C VAL A 22 -6.57 19.44 16.88
N GLY A 23 -5.25 19.62 16.75
CA GLY A 23 -4.60 20.93 16.59
C GLY A 23 -5.08 21.72 15.37
N CYS A 24 -5.36 21.03 14.25
CA CYS A 24 -5.92 21.66 13.04
C CYS A 24 -7.45 21.78 13.06
N GLY A 25 -8.12 21.38 14.15
CA GLY A 25 -9.56 21.55 14.34
C GLY A 25 -10.44 20.53 13.62
N PHE A 26 -9.90 19.42 13.12
CA PHE A 26 -10.70 18.37 12.46
C PHE A 26 -11.62 17.65 13.44
N GLU A 27 -11.19 17.45 14.68
CA GLU A 27 -12.04 16.91 15.74
C GLU A 27 -13.26 17.80 16.01
N ARG A 28 -13.07 19.11 16.20
CA ARG A 28 -14.20 20.07 16.36
C ARG A 28 -15.11 20.11 15.14
N LYS A 29 -14.58 19.85 13.95
CA LYS A 29 -15.38 19.75 12.73
C LYS A 29 -16.23 18.48 12.73
N LEU A 30 -15.65 17.35 13.15
CA LEU A 30 -16.35 16.08 13.30
C LEU A 30 -17.45 16.17 14.36
N GLU A 31 -17.18 16.81 15.49
CA GLU A 31 -18.16 17.08 16.55
C GLU A 31 -19.37 17.86 16.01
N ARG A 32 -19.13 18.91 15.22
CA ARG A 32 -20.23 19.69 14.60
C ARG A 32 -21.08 18.85 13.66
N LEU A 33 -20.48 17.95 12.87
CA LEU A 33 -21.22 17.03 12.02
C LEU A 33 -22.04 16.03 12.84
N ALA A 34 -21.44 15.45 13.89
CA ALA A 34 -22.11 14.54 14.82
C ALA A 34 -23.35 15.17 15.48
N GLN A 35 -23.32 16.48 15.76
CA GLN A 35 -24.43 17.20 16.41
C GLN A 35 -25.45 17.78 15.42
N ARG A 36 -25.02 18.26 14.25
CA ARG A 36 -25.81 19.16 13.40
C ARG A 36 -26.10 18.64 12.00
N GLU A 37 -25.59 17.47 11.62
CA GLU A 37 -25.89 16.87 10.31
C GLU A 37 -27.41 16.63 10.16
N PRO A 38 -28.09 17.19 9.14
CA PRO A 38 -29.53 17.03 8.98
C PRO A 38 -29.99 15.60 8.73
N ASP A 39 -29.27 14.84 7.89
CA ASP A 39 -29.61 13.45 7.59
C ASP A 39 -29.34 12.57 8.83
N ALA A 40 -30.37 11.88 9.31
CA ALA A 40 -30.28 11.11 10.55
C ALA A 40 -29.31 9.92 10.45
N VAL A 41 -29.18 9.30 9.28
CA VAL A 41 -28.28 8.17 9.04
C VAL A 41 -26.83 8.67 9.03
N GLU A 42 -26.57 9.77 8.32
CA GLU A 42 -25.25 10.40 8.30
C GLU A 42 -24.86 10.96 9.67
N ARG A 43 -25.78 11.59 10.39
CA ARG A 43 -25.55 12.11 11.75
C ARG A 43 -25.16 10.99 12.72
N ALA A 44 -25.87 9.87 12.69
CA ALA A 44 -25.53 8.70 13.51
C ALA A 44 -24.13 8.17 13.18
N PHE A 45 -23.74 8.16 11.90
CA PHE A 45 -22.41 7.76 11.48
C PHE A 45 -21.32 8.74 11.94
N PHE A 46 -21.54 10.06 11.83
CA PHE A 46 -20.59 11.05 12.33
C PHE A 46 -20.45 11.02 13.85
N ALA A 47 -21.53 10.73 14.59
CA ALA A 47 -21.46 10.49 16.03
C ALA A 47 -20.58 9.27 16.35
N TRP A 48 -20.80 8.15 15.65
CA TRP A 48 -19.96 6.95 15.79
C TRP A 48 -18.48 7.23 15.52
N LEU A 49 -18.18 8.00 14.46
CA LEU A 49 -16.82 8.43 14.11
C LEU A 49 -16.21 9.34 15.18
N HIS A 50 -16.98 10.29 15.70
CA HIS A 50 -16.54 11.22 16.73
C HIS A 50 -16.13 10.47 18.01
N ASP A 51 -16.98 9.56 18.49
CA ASP A 51 -16.74 8.78 19.71
C ASP A 51 -15.48 7.89 19.61
N ARG A 52 -15.07 7.55 18.38
CA ARG A 52 -13.91 6.69 18.10
C ARG A 52 -12.74 7.46 17.49
N ALA A 53 -12.78 8.78 17.42
CA ALA A 53 -11.76 9.58 16.75
C ALA A 53 -10.32 9.28 17.24
N PRO A 54 -10.03 9.15 18.55
CA PRO A 54 -8.69 8.77 19.01
C PRO A 54 -8.23 7.42 18.44
N GLU A 55 -9.10 6.41 18.45
CA GLU A 55 -8.79 5.07 17.96
C GLU A 55 -8.67 5.03 16.43
N LEU A 56 -9.56 5.72 15.72
CA LEU A 56 -9.51 5.79 14.25
C LEU A 56 -8.18 6.38 13.78
N ILE A 57 -7.60 7.31 14.52
CA ILE A 57 -6.34 7.97 14.14
C ILE A 57 -5.11 7.17 14.63
N THR A 58 -5.15 6.62 15.84
CA THR A 58 -3.96 6.07 16.53
C THR A 58 -3.95 4.56 16.69
N ALA A 59 -5.06 3.86 16.47
CA ALA A 59 -5.12 2.44 16.79
C ALA A 59 -4.25 1.59 15.86
N ARG A 60 -3.73 0.49 16.42
CA ARG A 60 -2.96 -0.51 15.68
C ARG A 60 -3.84 -1.17 14.60
N PRO A 61 -3.22 -1.71 13.53
CA PRO A 61 -3.93 -2.31 12.41
C PRO A 61 -5.01 -3.35 12.75
N ALA A 62 -4.79 -4.20 13.76
CA ALA A 62 -5.80 -5.19 14.19
C ALA A 62 -7.08 -4.50 14.69
N ARG A 63 -6.92 -3.46 15.52
CA ARG A 63 -8.03 -2.66 16.04
C ARG A 63 -8.68 -1.81 14.96
N LEU A 64 -7.91 -1.24 14.03
CA LEU A 64 -8.48 -0.56 12.86
C LEU A 64 -9.36 -1.52 12.04
N HIS A 65 -8.94 -2.77 11.86
CA HIS A 65 -9.75 -3.77 11.21
C HIS A 65 -11.07 -4.03 11.95
N GLU A 66 -11.03 -4.22 13.28
CA GLU A 66 -12.25 -4.36 14.09
C GLU A 66 -13.19 -3.17 13.90
N LEU A 67 -12.67 -1.93 13.90
CA LEU A 67 -13.45 -0.73 13.64
C LEU A 67 -14.09 -0.73 12.25
N THR A 68 -13.39 -1.22 11.21
CA THR A 68 -14.00 -1.38 9.88
C THR A 68 -15.13 -2.41 9.85
N VAL A 69 -15.03 -3.47 10.65
CA VAL A 69 -16.07 -4.49 10.76
C VAL A 69 -17.27 -3.93 11.53
N GLU A 70 -17.01 -3.25 12.63
CA GLU A 70 -18.02 -2.59 13.46
C GLU A 70 -18.78 -1.52 12.66
N ALA A 71 -18.07 -0.64 11.95
CA ALA A 71 -18.68 0.41 11.12
C ALA A 71 -19.61 -0.18 10.04
N ARG A 72 -19.21 -1.29 9.41
CA ARG A 72 -20.04 -1.98 8.41
C ARG A 72 -21.28 -2.62 9.01
N ALA A 73 -21.18 -3.15 10.23
CA ALA A 73 -22.29 -3.77 10.92
C ALA A 73 -23.30 -2.74 11.45
N THR A 74 -22.82 -1.59 11.93
CA THR A 74 -23.64 -0.54 12.56
C THR A 74 -24.15 0.50 11.58
N HIS A 75 -23.42 0.74 10.49
CA HIS A 75 -23.77 1.72 9.44
C HIS A 75 -23.72 1.08 8.04
N PRO A 76 -24.52 0.03 7.78
CA PRO A 76 -24.49 -0.70 6.50
C PRO A 76 -24.85 0.18 5.31
N ASP A 77 -25.82 1.10 5.46
CA ASP A 77 -26.28 2.00 4.40
C ASP A 77 -25.13 2.90 3.90
N ILE A 78 -24.40 3.54 4.82
CA ILE A 78 -23.24 4.39 4.51
C ILE A 78 -22.21 3.61 3.70
N HIS A 79 -21.89 2.39 4.14
CA HIS A 79 -20.91 1.55 3.47
C HIS A 79 -21.39 1.06 2.11
N GLN A 80 -22.68 0.75 1.97
CA GLN A 80 -23.29 0.40 0.68
C GLN A 80 -23.25 1.58 -0.29
N TRP A 81 -23.59 2.79 0.17
CA TRP A 81 -23.53 4.02 -0.63
C TRP A 81 -22.11 4.32 -1.10
N LEU A 82 -21.13 4.29 -0.19
CA LEU A 82 -19.72 4.54 -0.56
C LEU A 82 -19.22 3.50 -1.58
N ALA A 83 -19.59 2.23 -1.43
CA ALA A 83 -19.22 1.17 -2.37
C ALA A 83 -19.91 1.32 -3.74
N SER A 84 -21.14 1.86 -3.78
CA SER A 84 -21.89 2.04 -5.03
C SER A 84 -21.43 3.27 -5.83
N LEU A 85 -20.72 4.21 -5.22
CA LEU A 85 -20.34 5.48 -5.87
C LEU A 85 -19.61 5.31 -7.20
N THR A 86 -18.63 4.40 -7.28
CA THR A 86 -17.86 4.21 -8.52
C THR A 86 -18.71 3.57 -9.64
N PRO A 87 -19.44 2.47 -9.40
CA PRO A 87 -20.43 1.96 -10.34
C PRO A 87 -21.44 3.02 -10.78
N LEU A 88 -22.01 3.77 -9.84
CA LEU A 88 -23.04 4.76 -10.08
C LEU A 88 -22.53 5.93 -10.95
N LYS A 89 -21.30 6.40 -10.72
CA LYS A 89 -20.66 7.40 -11.60
C LYS A 89 -20.50 6.91 -13.04
N ARG A 90 -20.14 5.63 -13.22
CA ARG A 90 -20.01 5.04 -14.57
C ARG A 90 -21.36 4.95 -15.26
N GLU A 91 -22.38 4.52 -14.53
CA GLU A 91 -23.75 4.43 -15.05
C GLU A 91 -24.31 5.82 -15.39
N THR A 92 -24.19 6.79 -14.48
CA THR A 92 -24.59 8.19 -14.70
C THR A 92 -23.97 8.76 -15.98
N LYS A 93 -22.67 8.54 -16.19
CA LYS A 93 -21.97 8.98 -17.42
C LYS A 93 -22.48 8.24 -18.67
N SER A 94 -22.78 6.96 -18.56
CA SER A 94 -23.32 6.14 -19.66
C SER A 94 -24.72 6.60 -20.08
N VAL A 95 -25.62 6.78 -19.11
CA VAL A 95 -26.99 7.24 -19.35
C VAL A 95 -27.00 8.68 -19.89
N LYS A 96 -26.14 9.56 -19.37
CA LYS A 96 -25.96 10.91 -19.92
C LYS A 96 -25.65 10.89 -21.41
N LYS A 97 -24.70 10.05 -21.83
CA LYS A 97 -24.33 9.90 -23.25
C LYS A 97 -25.50 9.38 -24.10
N ARG A 98 -26.26 8.41 -23.60
CA ARG A 98 -27.45 7.87 -24.29
C ARG A 98 -28.55 8.93 -24.41
N PHE A 99 -28.76 9.73 -23.36
CA PHE A 99 -29.68 10.86 -23.38
C PHE A 99 -29.28 11.90 -24.43
N GLU A 100 -28.01 12.30 -24.49
CA GLU A 100 -27.50 13.24 -25.49
C GLU A 100 -27.76 12.72 -26.92
N GLN A 101 -27.49 11.44 -27.18
CA GLN A 101 -27.77 10.81 -28.48
C GLN A 101 -29.26 10.73 -28.82
N ALA A 102 -30.11 10.43 -27.83
CA ALA A 102 -31.56 10.40 -28.01
C ALA A 102 -32.12 11.81 -28.25
N ALA A 103 -31.57 12.82 -27.59
CA ALA A 103 -31.91 14.23 -27.80
C ALA A 103 -31.57 14.65 -29.25
N GLU A 104 -30.36 14.39 -29.72
CA GLU A 104 -29.96 14.66 -31.10
C GLU A 104 -30.84 13.93 -32.12
N HIS A 105 -31.20 12.67 -31.86
CA HIS A 105 -32.07 11.90 -32.74
C HIS A 105 -33.48 12.50 -32.82
N HIS A 106 -34.08 12.81 -31.68
CA HIS A 106 -35.38 13.48 -31.62
C HIS A 106 -35.34 14.83 -32.36
N ASP A 107 -34.30 15.63 -32.11
CA ASP A 107 -34.18 16.97 -32.70
C ASP A 107 -34.07 16.89 -34.23
N ARG A 108 -33.35 15.90 -34.78
CA ARG A 108 -33.33 15.60 -36.23
C ARG A 108 -34.72 15.27 -36.79
N LEU A 109 -35.48 14.41 -36.11
CA LEU A 109 -36.83 14.03 -36.56
C LEU A 109 -37.79 15.22 -36.53
N THR A 110 -37.67 16.10 -35.53
CA THR A 110 -38.51 17.30 -35.41
C THR A 110 -38.12 18.44 -36.35
N ALA A 111 -36.91 18.42 -36.93
CA ALA A 111 -36.47 19.40 -37.92
C ALA A 111 -37.15 19.17 -39.30
N GLU A 112 -37.46 17.91 -39.64
CA GLU A 112 -38.14 17.53 -40.88
C GLU A 112 -39.41 16.69 -40.61
N PRO A 113 -40.40 17.19 -39.86
CA PRO A 113 -41.49 16.38 -39.32
C PRO A 113 -42.41 15.79 -40.40
N HIS A 114 -42.44 16.39 -41.58
CA HIS A 114 -43.20 15.92 -42.75
C HIS A 114 -42.57 14.68 -43.42
N ARG A 115 -41.31 14.34 -43.10
CA ARG A 115 -40.58 13.18 -43.65
C ARG A 115 -40.67 11.93 -42.77
N HIS A 116 -41.32 12.02 -41.61
CA HIS A 116 -41.34 10.97 -40.60
C HIS A 116 -42.77 10.69 -40.12
N ALA A 117 -43.05 9.45 -39.74
CA ALA A 117 -44.33 9.12 -39.13
C ALA A 117 -44.44 9.81 -37.76
N ALA A 118 -45.61 10.38 -37.45
CA ALA A 118 -45.86 11.02 -36.15
C ALA A 118 -45.60 10.07 -34.97
N GLU A 119 -45.82 8.77 -35.16
CA GLU A 119 -45.54 7.74 -34.16
C GLU A 119 -44.04 7.57 -33.88
N ASP A 120 -43.18 7.70 -34.88
CA ASP A 120 -41.73 7.62 -34.72
C ASP A 120 -41.18 8.82 -33.94
N ILE A 121 -41.70 10.02 -34.23
CA ILE A 121 -41.37 11.24 -33.47
C ILE A 121 -41.79 11.08 -32.00
N ARG A 122 -43.00 10.58 -31.75
CA ARG A 122 -43.50 10.32 -30.39
C ARG A 122 -42.64 9.29 -29.66
N ARG A 123 -42.30 8.18 -30.30
CA ARG A 123 -41.43 7.14 -29.72
C ARG A 123 -40.04 7.69 -29.37
N ALA A 124 -39.47 8.53 -30.22
CA ALA A 124 -38.21 9.20 -29.95
C ALA A 124 -38.29 10.17 -28.76
N LEU A 125 -39.40 10.91 -28.64
CA LEU A 125 -39.66 11.79 -27.49
C LEU A 125 -39.78 10.99 -26.19
N ASP A 126 -40.57 9.91 -26.18
CA ASP A 126 -40.76 9.05 -25.01
C ASP A 126 -39.43 8.43 -24.56
N GLY A 127 -38.63 7.93 -25.51
CA GLY A 127 -37.30 7.38 -25.22
C GLY A 127 -36.31 8.42 -24.68
N LYS A 128 -36.32 9.64 -25.25
CA LYS A 128 -35.53 10.78 -24.76
C LYS A 128 -35.94 11.16 -23.33
N GLN A 129 -37.24 11.23 -23.05
CA GLN A 129 -37.77 11.62 -21.74
C GLN A 129 -37.46 10.56 -20.67
N ALA A 130 -37.64 9.28 -20.98
CA ALA A 130 -37.27 8.19 -20.09
C ALA A 130 -35.77 8.22 -19.70
N LEU A 131 -34.88 8.49 -20.67
CA LEU A 131 -33.45 8.62 -20.41
C LEU A 131 -33.11 9.86 -19.58
N LEU A 132 -33.83 10.97 -19.77
CA LEU A 132 -33.67 12.18 -18.98
C LEU A 132 -34.05 11.95 -17.52
N ASP A 133 -35.18 11.28 -17.27
CA ASP A 133 -35.66 11.00 -15.92
C ASP A 133 -34.76 9.98 -15.20
N GLN A 134 -34.27 8.96 -15.94
CA GLN A 134 -33.23 8.06 -15.44
C GLN A 134 -31.94 8.81 -15.09
N TYR A 135 -31.46 9.70 -15.97
CA TYR A 135 -30.26 10.49 -15.73
C TYR A 135 -30.40 11.39 -14.49
N ARG A 136 -31.54 12.08 -14.34
CA ARG A 136 -31.82 12.94 -13.17
C ARG A 136 -31.78 12.17 -11.86
N THR A 137 -32.40 10.99 -11.84
CA THR A 137 -32.42 10.11 -10.67
C THR A 137 -31.01 9.68 -10.27
N LEU A 138 -30.23 9.17 -11.24
CA LEU A 138 -28.84 8.76 -11.01
C LEU A 138 -27.92 9.93 -10.60
N GLN A 139 -28.13 11.11 -11.19
CA GLN A 139 -27.38 12.31 -10.86
C GLN A 139 -27.65 12.77 -9.42
N GLN A 140 -28.92 12.74 -8.99
CA GLN A 140 -29.31 13.08 -7.62
C GLN A 140 -28.70 12.11 -6.60
N GLU A 141 -28.79 10.80 -6.87
CA GLU A 141 -28.20 9.77 -6.01
C GLU A 141 -26.68 9.90 -5.93
N THR A 142 -26.01 10.09 -7.09
CA THR A 142 -24.56 10.33 -7.13
C THR A 142 -24.17 11.55 -6.31
N GLY A 143 -24.88 12.67 -6.50
CA GLY A 143 -24.61 13.92 -5.78
C GLY A 143 -24.77 13.78 -4.27
N ARG A 144 -25.77 13.01 -3.80
CA ARG A 144 -25.94 12.70 -2.37
C ARG A 144 -24.71 11.99 -1.80
N ILE A 145 -24.26 10.91 -2.47
CA ILE A 145 -23.15 10.09 -2.00
C ILE A 145 -21.82 10.88 -2.09
N GLU A 146 -21.64 11.70 -3.13
CA GLU A 146 -20.50 12.63 -3.22
C GLU A 146 -20.51 13.66 -2.09
N GLY A 147 -21.69 14.17 -1.70
CA GLY A 147 -21.83 15.07 -0.57
C GLY A 147 -21.41 14.43 0.75
N LEU A 148 -21.84 13.19 1.02
CA LEU A 148 -21.40 12.41 2.18
C LEU A 148 -19.88 12.18 2.16
N LEU A 149 -19.33 11.71 1.04
CA LEU A 149 -17.89 11.49 0.89
C LEU A 149 -17.10 12.79 1.13
N GLY A 150 -17.58 13.91 0.57
CA GLY A 150 -16.98 15.23 0.77
C GLY A 150 -16.97 15.63 2.24
N LYS A 151 -18.06 15.39 2.99
CA LYS A 151 -18.10 15.65 4.44
C LYS A 151 -17.07 14.81 5.20
N ILE A 152 -16.96 13.51 4.90
CA ILE A 152 -15.94 12.64 5.52
C ILE A 152 -14.52 13.12 5.19
N GLN A 153 -14.23 13.37 3.92
CA GLN A 153 -12.92 13.85 3.45
C GLN A 153 -12.56 15.22 4.03
N SER A 154 -13.57 16.04 4.35
CA SER A 154 -13.35 17.33 4.96
C SER A 154 -12.89 17.24 6.43
N VAL A 155 -13.08 16.09 7.08
CA VAL A 155 -12.60 15.78 8.43
C VAL A 155 -11.31 14.96 8.37
N PHE A 156 -11.32 13.85 7.63
CA PHE A 156 -10.15 12.97 7.43
C PHE A 156 -9.37 13.43 6.20
N ASN A 157 -8.87 14.66 6.25
CA ASN A 157 -8.40 15.40 5.09
C ASN A 157 -6.96 15.03 4.69
N TYR A 158 -6.82 13.93 3.95
CA TYR A 158 -5.52 13.46 3.49
C TYR A 158 -4.77 14.45 2.58
N ASP A 159 -5.48 15.27 1.80
CA ASP A 159 -4.84 16.26 0.93
C ASP A 159 -4.21 17.38 1.78
N ASP A 160 -4.95 17.93 2.74
CA ASP A 160 -4.42 18.89 3.73
C ASP A 160 -3.23 18.28 4.52
N PHE A 161 -3.34 17.03 4.96
CA PHE A 161 -2.22 16.33 5.61
C PHE A 161 -0.97 16.28 4.74
N CYS A 162 -1.13 16.06 3.42
CA CYS A 162 -0.04 16.00 2.48
C CYS A 162 0.58 17.36 2.16
N ASP A 163 -0.24 18.41 2.19
CA ASP A 163 0.14 19.77 1.82
C ASP A 163 0.74 20.57 2.98
N ARG A 164 0.62 20.10 4.23
CA ARG A 164 1.30 20.70 5.40
C ARG A 164 2.81 20.42 5.39
N TYR A 165 3.60 21.50 5.44
CA TYR A 165 5.06 21.40 5.30
C TYR A 165 5.89 22.43 6.08
N GLU A 166 5.30 23.42 6.73
CA GLU A 166 6.10 24.40 7.48
C GLU A 166 6.86 23.69 8.62
N ASP A 167 8.07 24.17 8.97
CA ASP A 167 9.00 23.46 9.87
C ASP A 167 8.40 23.13 11.25
N GLU A 168 7.31 23.82 11.63
CA GLU A 168 6.57 23.67 12.88
C GLU A 168 5.23 22.93 12.74
N GLU A 169 4.79 22.59 11.52
CA GLU A 169 3.50 21.95 11.27
C GLU A 169 3.60 20.42 11.12
N TRP A 170 2.73 19.72 11.85
CA TRP A 170 2.60 18.27 11.67
C TRP A 170 1.86 17.96 10.36
N GLY A 171 2.55 17.27 9.45
CA GLY A 171 2.03 16.83 8.16
C GLY A 171 2.72 15.57 7.63
N ALA A 172 2.50 15.25 6.36
CA ALA A 172 3.05 14.05 5.74
C ALA A 172 4.59 14.02 5.77
N TYR A 173 5.26 15.16 5.61
CA TYR A 173 6.72 15.27 5.72
C TYR A 173 7.22 15.00 7.14
N ALA A 174 6.60 15.61 8.15
CA ALA A 174 6.93 15.38 9.55
C ALA A 174 6.78 13.89 9.92
N LEU A 175 5.69 13.25 9.50
CA LEU A 175 5.45 11.83 9.74
C LEU A 175 6.57 10.95 9.14
N VAL A 176 6.87 11.10 7.85
CA VAL A 176 7.89 10.24 7.21
C VAL A 176 9.30 10.47 7.76
N LYS A 177 9.64 11.71 8.13
CA LYS A 177 10.89 12.05 8.82
C LYS A 177 10.98 11.38 10.19
N ARG A 178 9.86 11.30 10.91
CA ARG A 178 9.81 10.65 12.23
C ARG A 178 9.87 9.14 12.12
N LEU A 179 9.22 8.56 11.10
CA LEU A 179 9.27 7.12 10.81
C LEU A 179 10.66 6.66 10.38
N ARG A 180 11.44 7.48 9.65
CA ARG A 180 12.83 7.15 9.23
C ARG A 180 12.95 5.80 8.52
N ILE A 181 12.08 5.52 7.56
CA ILE A 181 12.10 4.27 6.79
C ILE A 181 12.69 4.58 5.41
N PRO A 182 13.94 4.20 5.12
CA PRO A 182 14.59 4.60 3.88
C PRO A 182 14.29 3.65 2.73
N VAL A 183 13.75 2.45 2.97
CA VAL A 183 13.50 1.42 1.96
C VAL A 183 12.04 0.96 2.00
N CYS A 184 11.43 0.82 0.82
CA CYS A 184 10.03 0.42 0.71
C CYS A 184 9.75 -0.92 1.41
N PRO A 185 8.83 -0.97 2.40
CA PRO A 185 8.54 -2.17 3.18
C PRO A 185 7.77 -3.24 2.39
N TYR A 186 7.11 -2.84 1.29
CA TYR A 186 6.41 -3.77 0.41
C TYR A 186 7.35 -4.59 -0.46
N CYS A 187 8.44 -4.02 -0.96
CA CYS A 187 9.30 -4.70 -1.92
C CYS A 187 10.76 -4.86 -1.51
N ASN A 188 11.29 -4.14 -0.51
CA ASN A 188 12.74 -4.09 -0.19
C ASN A 188 13.65 -3.85 -1.42
N ARG A 189 13.16 -3.16 -2.47
CA ARG A 189 13.91 -2.94 -3.73
C ARG A 189 14.21 -1.47 -4.02
N GLN A 190 13.40 -0.54 -3.51
CA GLN A 190 13.53 0.88 -3.81
C GLN A 190 13.71 1.69 -2.53
N TYR A 191 14.63 2.65 -2.60
CA TYR A 191 14.70 3.71 -1.61
C TYR A 191 13.47 4.60 -1.70
N ILE A 192 13.05 5.12 -0.55
CA ILE A 192 11.92 6.04 -0.37
C ILE A 192 12.38 7.22 0.49
N THR A 193 13.56 7.75 0.16
CA THR A 193 14.21 8.83 0.90
C THR A 193 13.40 10.12 0.86
N VAL A 194 13.45 10.86 1.97
CA VAL A 194 12.96 12.23 2.04
C VAL A 194 14.06 13.15 1.51
N VAL A 195 13.70 14.06 0.62
CA VAL A 195 14.58 15.10 0.06
C VAL A 195 13.91 16.44 0.30
N GLU A 196 14.64 17.33 0.96
CA GLU A 196 14.23 18.69 1.23
C GLU A 196 15.10 19.66 0.44
N PRO A 197 14.54 20.78 -0.02
CA PRO A 197 15.32 21.77 -0.73
C PRO A 197 16.22 22.50 0.25
N VAL A 198 17.49 22.71 -0.13
CA VAL A 198 18.35 23.66 0.57
C VAL A 198 17.95 25.09 0.14
N LEU A 199 18.36 26.11 0.91
CA LEU A 199 18.06 27.51 0.61
C LEU A 199 18.38 27.86 -0.85
N GLY A 200 17.34 28.21 -1.63
CA GLY A 200 17.45 28.56 -3.06
C GLY A 200 17.16 27.42 -4.04
N GLU A 201 16.98 26.18 -3.58
CA GLU A 201 16.61 25.04 -4.43
C GLU A 201 15.10 24.84 -4.55
N LYS A 202 14.67 24.27 -5.68
CA LYS A 202 13.28 23.86 -5.93
C LYS A 202 13.19 22.34 -6.00
N GLY A 203 12.02 21.82 -5.66
CA GLY A 203 11.74 20.39 -5.71
C GLY A 203 11.93 19.72 -4.36
N ARG A 204 11.06 18.76 -4.07
CA ARG A 204 11.03 17.99 -2.83
C ARG A 204 10.65 16.55 -3.16
N ALA A 205 11.05 15.61 -2.32
CA ALA A 205 10.60 14.24 -2.44
C ALA A 205 10.31 13.65 -1.06
N ARG A 206 9.27 12.82 -1.01
CA ARG A 206 8.95 11.97 0.14
C ARG A 206 8.47 10.61 -0.37
N PRO A 207 8.42 9.56 0.48
CA PRO A 207 7.66 8.36 0.15
C PRO A 207 6.22 8.73 -0.20
N GLN A 208 5.60 7.93 -1.07
CA GLN A 208 4.15 7.90 -1.09
C GLN A 208 3.65 7.26 0.21
N LEU A 209 2.54 7.76 0.74
CA LEU A 209 1.87 7.11 1.86
C LEU A 209 0.70 6.32 1.27
N ASP A 210 0.84 5.01 1.25
CA ASP A 210 -0.19 4.09 0.76
C ASP A 210 -1.20 3.81 1.86
N HIS A 211 -2.49 3.88 1.55
CA HIS A 211 -3.54 3.44 2.44
C HIS A 211 -3.67 1.93 2.41
N PHE A 212 -3.30 1.23 3.48
CA PHE A 212 -3.46 -0.23 3.57
C PHE A 212 -4.93 -0.60 3.34
N PHE A 213 -5.83 -0.10 4.18
CA PHE A 213 -7.27 -0.07 3.95
C PHE A 213 -7.59 1.04 2.95
N ALA A 214 -8.06 0.66 1.76
CA ALA A 214 -8.26 1.58 0.65
C ALA A 214 -9.17 2.75 1.02
N GLN A 215 -8.69 3.98 0.80
CA GLN A 215 -9.42 5.23 1.06
C GLN A 215 -10.80 5.28 0.35
N SER A 216 -10.93 4.64 -0.81
CA SER A 216 -12.20 4.57 -1.55
C SER A 216 -13.31 3.81 -0.82
N HIS A 217 -12.96 2.94 0.13
CA HIS A 217 -13.93 2.15 0.90
C HIS A 217 -13.96 2.56 2.38
N PHE A 218 -12.84 3.10 2.88
CA PHE A 218 -12.68 3.54 4.26
C PHE A 218 -12.13 4.97 4.29
N PRO A 219 -12.87 5.97 3.77
CA PRO A 219 -12.39 7.35 3.68
C PRO A 219 -12.12 7.96 5.06
N TYR A 220 -12.75 7.44 6.12
CA TYR A 220 -12.49 7.83 7.50
C TYR A 220 -11.18 7.28 8.08
N LEU A 221 -10.47 6.41 7.36
CA LEU A 221 -9.12 5.96 7.72
C LEU A 221 -8.02 6.66 6.91
N ALA A 222 -8.36 7.71 6.18
CA ALA A 222 -7.45 8.36 5.22
C ALA A 222 -6.22 9.00 5.86
N VAL A 223 -6.33 9.38 7.14
CA VAL A 223 -5.24 9.98 7.94
C VAL A 223 -4.84 9.12 9.14
N SER A 224 -5.37 7.89 9.27
CA SER A 224 -4.97 6.99 10.35
C SER A 224 -3.49 6.64 10.22
N LEU A 225 -2.68 6.87 11.26
CA LEU A 225 -1.23 6.68 11.18
C LEU A 225 -0.88 5.26 10.72
N TYR A 226 -1.50 4.27 11.35
CA TYR A 226 -1.23 2.87 11.05
C TYR A 226 -1.85 2.41 9.73
N ASN A 227 -2.68 3.22 9.08
CA ASN A 227 -3.15 2.95 7.72
C ASN A 227 -2.21 3.51 6.65
N LEU A 228 -1.29 4.41 7.00
CA LEU A 228 -0.40 5.13 6.08
C LEU A 228 0.97 4.45 5.99
N ILE A 229 1.17 3.64 4.94
CA ILE A 229 2.42 2.92 4.71
C ILE A 229 3.36 3.73 3.80
N PRO A 230 4.53 4.18 4.28
CA PRO A 230 5.52 4.80 3.41
C PRO A 230 6.04 3.78 2.40
N SER A 231 5.89 4.08 1.12
CA SER A 231 6.11 3.13 0.04
C SER A 231 6.61 3.83 -1.24
N CYS A 232 7.18 3.03 -2.14
CA CYS A 232 7.62 3.52 -3.44
C CYS A 232 6.45 3.62 -4.43
N SER A 233 6.60 4.48 -5.44
CA SER A 233 5.60 4.69 -6.49
C SER A 233 5.25 3.43 -7.26
N VAL A 234 6.22 2.53 -7.48
CA VAL A 234 5.98 1.26 -8.16
C VAL A 234 5.01 0.39 -7.35
N CYS A 235 5.20 0.29 -6.02
CA CYS A 235 4.35 -0.56 -5.19
C CYS A 235 2.95 0.03 -5.00
N ASN A 236 2.87 1.32 -4.66
CA ASN A 236 1.59 1.99 -4.40
C ASN A 236 0.86 2.32 -5.71
N ALA A 237 1.37 3.27 -6.50
CA ALA A 237 0.67 3.82 -7.66
C ALA A 237 0.57 2.85 -8.85
N SER A 238 1.58 2.02 -9.11
CA SER A 238 1.56 1.14 -10.29
C SER A 238 0.93 -0.22 -10.04
N LEU A 239 1.24 -0.84 -8.90
CA LEU A 239 0.90 -2.24 -8.61
C LEU A 239 -0.32 -2.39 -7.71
N LYS A 240 -0.31 -1.82 -6.50
CA LYS A 240 -1.43 -1.93 -5.56
C LYS A 240 -2.65 -1.17 -6.04
N ARG A 241 -2.51 0.12 -6.38
CA ARG A 241 -3.61 1.01 -6.78
C ARG A 241 -4.74 0.93 -5.73
N ASN A 242 -5.98 0.80 -6.20
CA ASN A 242 -7.19 0.73 -5.38
C ASN A 242 -7.57 -0.72 -5.02
N GLN A 243 -6.64 -1.68 -5.10
CA GLN A 243 -6.91 -3.06 -4.69
C GLN A 243 -7.24 -3.10 -3.20
N MET A 244 -8.27 -3.86 -2.86
CA MET A 244 -8.72 -4.03 -1.50
C MET A 244 -7.73 -4.92 -0.73
N PHE A 245 -7.06 -4.35 0.26
CA PHE A 245 -6.38 -5.15 1.27
C PHE A 245 -7.32 -5.35 2.45
N THR A 246 -7.19 -6.52 3.06
CA THR A 246 -7.87 -6.87 4.31
C THR A 246 -6.80 -7.32 5.28
N TRP A 247 -7.12 -7.20 6.57
CA TRP A 247 -6.29 -7.77 7.62
C TRP A 247 -5.98 -9.24 7.34
N ASP A 248 -6.98 -10.05 7.03
CA ASP A 248 -6.81 -11.50 6.90
C ASP A 248 -6.03 -11.94 5.67
N ASP A 249 -6.10 -11.18 4.58
CA ASP A 249 -5.54 -11.58 3.30
C ASP A 249 -4.18 -10.95 2.97
N HIS A 250 -3.73 -9.95 3.73
CA HIS A 250 -2.49 -9.22 3.45
C HIS A 250 -1.63 -9.04 4.71
N ILE A 251 -0.31 -8.91 4.52
CA ILE A 251 0.61 -8.62 5.63
C ILE A 251 0.67 -7.12 5.83
N HIS A 252 0.25 -6.66 7.00
CA HIS A 252 0.34 -5.26 7.39
C HIS A 252 1.77 -4.91 7.85
N PRO A 253 2.48 -3.94 7.23
CA PRO A 253 3.89 -3.67 7.55
C PRO A 253 4.15 -3.28 9.00
N TYR A 254 3.26 -2.56 9.67
CA TYR A 254 3.39 -2.25 11.11
C TYR A 254 3.20 -3.45 12.07
N GLU A 255 2.78 -4.61 11.55
CA GLU A 255 2.49 -5.80 12.35
C GLU A 255 3.42 -6.96 11.98
N GLY A 256 3.74 -7.11 10.69
CA GLY A 256 4.53 -8.22 10.21
C GLY A 256 5.28 -7.90 8.92
N GLY A 257 6.24 -8.78 8.65
CA GLY A 257 6.99 -8.83 7.41
C GLY A 257 7.17 -10.28 6.99
N PHE A 258 8.02 -10.50 6.00
CA PHE A 258 8.43 -11.86 5.64
C PHE A 258 9.45 -12.43 6.62
N GLY A 259 10.23 -11.57 7.28
CA GLY A 259 11.20 -11.96 8.30
C GLY A 259 12.09 -13.11 7.85
N ASP A 260 12.27 -14.10 8.72
CA ASP A 260 12.92 -15.37 8.39
C ASP A 260 11.93 -16.48 8.01
N ASP A 261 10.62 -16.21 8.08
CA ASP A 261 9.55 -17.14 7.73
C ASP A 261 9.44 -17.37 6.23
N VAL A 262 9.71 -16.33 5.43
CA VAL A 262 9.69 -16.43 3.96
C VAL A 262 11.03 -15.96 3.44
N ARG A 263 11.78 -16.84 2.80
CA ARG A 263 13.17 -16.60 2.37
C ARG A 263 13.30 -16.63 0.86
N PHE A 264 14.20 -15.81 0.34
CA PHE A 264 14.65 -16.00 -1.03
C PHE A 264 15.44 -17.31 -1.15
N THR A 265 15.30 -17.99 -2.28
CA THR A 265 16.09 -19.17 -2.66
C THR A 265 16.46 -19.08 -4.13
N VAL A 266 17.59 -19.65 -4.50
CA VAL A 266 18.05 -19.72 -5.89
C VAL A 266 17.80 -21.12 -6.46
N LYS A 267 17.08 -21.18 -7.58
CA LYS A 267 16.92 -22.39 -8.39
C LYS A 267 17.79 -22.31 -9.63
N PHE A 268 18.42 -23.43 -9.95
CA PHE A 268 19.23 -23.59 -11.15
C PHE A 268 18.48 -24.44 -12.17
N PRO A 269 18.69 -24.24 -13.47
CA PRO A 269 18.15 -25.11 -14.50
C PRO A 269 18.61 -26.55 -14.26
N ALA A 270 17.74 -27.52 -14.52
CA ALA A 270 18.12 -28.92 -14.45
C ALA A 270 19.13 -29.24 -15.57
N GLY A 271 20.41 -29.29 -15.24
CA GLY A 271 21.50 -29.71 -16.13
C GLY A 271 22.31 -30.83 -15.47
N LYS A 272 22.64 -31.87 -16.25
CA LYS A 272 23.37 -33.06 -15.81
C LYS A 272 24.82 -32.71 -15.41
N GLY A 273 25.10 -32.48 -14.12
CA GLY A 273 26.47 -32.34 -13.59
C GLY A 273 26.55 -31.47 -12.32
N LYS A 274 27.68 -31.56 -11.59
CA LYS A 274 28.00 -30.64 -10.48
C LYS A 274 27.91 -29.19 -11.00
N LEU A 275 27.11 -28.35 -10.35
CA LEU A 275 27.00 -26.93 -10.68
C LEU A 275 28.39 -26.27 -10.66
N ASP A 276 28.79 -25.72 -11.80
CA ASP A 276 29.99 -24.90 -11.92
C ASP A 276 29.59 -23.43 -11.81
N TYR A 277 29.56 -22.92 -10.57
CA TYR A 277 29.18 -21.54 -10.26
C TYR A 277 30.10 -20.51 -10.95
N LEU A 278 31.37 -20.87 -11.22
CA LEU A 278 32.32 -20.01 -11.93
C LEU A 278 31.95 -19.89 -13.40
N LYS A 279 31.62 -21.00 -14.07
CA LYS A 279 31.16 -20.96 -15.48
C LYS A 279 29.86 -20.19 -15.67
N MET A 280 29.01 -20.08 -14.66
CA MET A 280 27.78 -19.28 -14.71
C MET A 280 28.05 -17.77 -14.73
N TRP A 281 29.14 -17.31 -14.10
CA TRP A 281 29.52 -15.90 -14.07
C TRP A 281 30.13 -15.42 -15.39
N TYR A 282 30.98 -16.26 -16.01
CA TYR A 282 31.65 -15.90 -17.27
C TYR A 282 30.79 -16.09 -18.53
N ARG A 283 29.60 -16.70 -18.41
CA ARG A 283 28.66 -16.87 -19.52
C ARG A 283 27.46 -15.94 -19.32
N GLU A 284 27.13 -15.15 -20.33
CA GLU A 284 26.14 -14.07 -20.23
C GLU A 284 24.72 -14.48 -19.82
N GLN A 285 24.35 -15.76 -19.75
CA GLN A 285 23.02 -16.18 -19.27
C GLN A 285 23.07 -17.57 -18.61
N GLY A 286 23.60 -17.65 -17.39
CA GLY A 286 23.22 -18.73 -16.47
C GLY A 286 21.79 -18.50 -15.98
N ASP A 287 20.83 -19.28 -16.47
CA ASP A 287 19.37 -19.11 -16.26
C ASP A 287 18.93 -19.44 -14.81
N LEU A 288 19.46 -18.72 -13.81
CA LEU A 288 19.05 -18.87 -12.41
C LEU A 288 17.70 -18.22 -12.16
N ARG A 289 16.92 -18.80 -11.25
CA ARG A 289 15.61 -18.28 -10.87
C ARG A 289 15.58 -17.98 -9.38
N VAL A 290 15.27 -16.73 -9.06
CA VAL A 290 15.04 -16.28 -7.68
C VAL A 290 13.59 -16.59 -7.30
N GLU A 291 13.41 -17.34 -6.22
CA GLU A 291 12.08 -17.66 -5.67
C GLU A 291 11.96 -17.20 -4.22
N LEU A 292 10.73 -17.08 -3.73
CA LEU A 292 10.41 -16.80 -2.33
C LEU A 292 9.62 -17.97 -1.77
N LEU A 293 10.20 -18.71 -0.83
CA LEU A 293 9.61 -19.90 -0.22
C LEU A 293 9.42 -19.72 1.28
N LEU A 294 8.42 -20.40 1.82
CA LEU A 294 8.23 -20.50 3.26
C LEU A 294 9.35 -21.37 3.85
N ASP A 295 9.94 -20.95 4.96
CA ASP A 295 10.92 -21.73 5.68
C ASP A 295 10.28 -23.03 6.22
N PRO A 296 10.93 -24.20 6.08
CA PRO A 296 10.39 -25.47 6.55
C PRO A 296 10.02 -25.48 8.04
N ALA A 297 10.72 -24.72 8.89
CA ALA A 297 10.45 -24.63 10.32
C ALA A 297 9.09 -23.97 10.60
N VAL A 298 8.59 -23.10 9.72
CA VAL A 298 7.28 -22.45 9.87
C VAL A 298 6.15 -23.48 9.90
N ARG A 299 6.24 -24.53 9.10
CA ARG A 299 5.22 -25.61 9.09
C ARG A 299 5.21 -26.44 10.36
N ARG A 300 6.29 -26.40 11.14
CA ARG A 300 6.41 -27.13 12.41
C ARG A 300 5.89 -26.30 13.60
N ARG A 301 5.85 -24.97 13.47
CA ARG A 301 5.49 -24.05 14.56
C ARG A 301 4.06 -23.50 14.51
N LEU A 302 3.39 -23.58 13.35
CA LEU A 302 2.05 -23.04 13.15
C LEU A 302 1.02 -24.16 13.00
N ASP A 303 -0.20 -23.91 13.50
CA ASP A 303 -1.32 -24.79 13.22
C ASP A 303 -1.78 -24.70 11.75
N ARG A 304 -2.76 -25.54 11.38
CA ARG A 304 -3.26 -25.62 10.01
C ARG A 304 -3.88 -24.31 9.52
N ASP A 305 -4.63 -23.62 10.37
CA ASP A 305 -5.37 -22.41 10.00
C ASP A 305 -4.48 -21.18 9.98
N GLU A 306 -3.56 -21.06 10.94
CA GLU A 306 -2.49 -20.07 10.95
C GLU A 306 -1.61 -20.20 9.71
N LEU A 307 -1.17 -21.41 9.38
CA LEU A 307 -0.36 -21.68 8.18
C LEU A 307 -1.12 -21.31 6.91
N LYS A 308 -2.42 -21.67 6.82
CA LYS A 308 -3.27 -21.31 5.68
C LYS A 308 -3.43 -19.80 5.54
N ARG A 309 -3.61 -19.08 6.65
CA ARG A 309 -3.70 -17.61 6.68
C ARG A 309 -2.38 -16.98 6.23
N LEU A 310 -1.25 -17.44 6.78
CA LEU A 310 0.08 -16.94 6.40
C LEU A 310 0.36 -17.18 4.91
N LEU A 311 0.12 -18.39 4.40
CA LEU A 311 0.33 -18.70 2.97
C LEU A 311 -0.52 -17.82 2.07
N ARG A 312 -1.77 -17.57 2.44
CA ARG A 312 -2.65 -16.65 1.71
C ARG A 312 -2.08 -15.24 1.68
N ARG A 313 -1.70 -14.70 2.85
CA ARG A 313 -1.10 -13.37 2.99
C ARG A 313 0.18 -13.22 2.16
N VAL A 314 1.07 -14.20 2.24
CA VAL A 314 2.34 -14.22 1.48
C VAL A 314 2.09 -14.29 -0.03
N ASN A 315 1.18 -15.16 -0.48
CA ASN A 315 0.90 -15.31 -1.90
C ASN A 315 0.22 -14.06 -2.48
N ASN A 316 -0.71 -13.45 -1.76
CA ASN A 316 -1.32 -12.18 -2.16
C ASN A 316 -0.26 -11.07 -2.26
N HIS A 317 0.62 -10.95 -1.26
CA HIS A 317 1.72 -9.99 -1.28
C HIS A 317 2.66 -10.21 -2.49
N LYS A 318 3.09 -11.45 -2.73
CA LYS A 318 3.93 -11.83 -3.88
C LYS A 318 3.27 -11.48 -5.22
N ARG A 319 1.98 -11.74 -5.34
CA ARG A 319 1.19 -11.52 -6.56
C ARG A 319 0.99 -10.03 -6.83
N ILE A 320 0.48 -9.29 -5.84
CA ILE A 320 0.13 -7.87 -5.98
C ILE A 320 1.36 -7.05 -6.31
N PHE A 321 2.45 -7.25 -5.55
CA PHE A 321 3.70 -6.52 -5.77
C PHE A 321 4.60 -7.17 -6.82
N LYS A 322 4.11 -8.17 -7.56
CA LYS A 322 4.83 -8.88 -8.64
C LYS A 322 6.27 -9.27 -8.26
N LEU A 323 6.47 -9.72 -7.02
CA LEU A 323 7.81 -9.90 -6.45
C LEU A 323 8.64 -10.88 -7.29
N LYS A 324 8.04 -11.96 -7.82
CA LYS A 324 8.74 -12.91 -8.70
C LYS A 324 9.35 -12.20 -9.91
N SER A 325 8.56 -11.41 -10.64
CA SER A 325 9.03 -10.71 -11.85
C SER A 325 10.03 -9.61 -11.53
N LEU A 326 9.81 -8.84 -10.45
CA LEU A 326 10.71 -7.75 -10.07
C LEU A 326 12.06 -8.24 -9.54
N TYR A 327 12.11 -9.41 -8.91
CA TYR A 327 13.35 -9.99 -8.40
C TYR A 327 14.10 -10.83 -9.43
N ALA A 328 13.41 -11.34 -10.47
CA ALA A 328 14.06 -11.99 -11.60
C ALA A 328 15.04 -11.06 -12.35
N SER A 329 14.89 -9.74 -12.24
CA SER A 329 15.79 -8.78 -12.88
C SER A 329 17.13 -8.59 -12.16
N HIS A 330 17.39 -9.28 -11.05
CA HIS A 330 18.59 -9.14 -10.22
C HIS A 330 19.48 -10.39 -10.29
N GLY A 331 19.52 -11.05 -11.45
CA GLY A 331 20.25 -12.30 -11.63
C GLY A 331 21.75 -12.14 -11.46
N ASP A 332 22.34 -11.12 -12.07
CA ASP A 332 23.74 -10.69 -11.92
C ASP A 332 24.11 -10.43 -10.45
N TYR A 333 23.27 -9.67 -9.74
CA TYR A 333 23.46 -9.37 -8.32
C TYR A 333 23.43 -10.64 -7.46
N VAL A 334 22.53 -11.58 -7.76
CA VAL A 334 22.46 -12.88 -7.07
C VAL A 334 23.69 -13.74 -7.36
N GLN A 335 24.19 -13.74 -8.60
CA GLN A 335 25.42 -14.45 -8.95
C GLN A 335 26.63 -13.91 -8.16
N GLU A 336 26.76 -12.58 -8.01
CA GLU A 336 27.80 -11.99 -7.19
C GLU A 336 27.75 -12.47 -5.75
N ILE A 337 26.55 -12.54 -5.16
CA ILE A 337 26.37 -13.00 -3.78
C ILE A 337 26.82 -14.45 -3.64
N ILE A 338 26.48 -15.31 -4.59
CA ILE A 338 26.89 -16.72 -4.59
C ILE A 338 28.42 -16.83 -4.67
N LEU A 339 29.05 -16.12 -5.61
CA LEU A 339 30.52 -16.12 -5.75
C LEU A 339 31.21 -15.61 -4.48
N LYS A 340 30.71 -14.51 -3.92
CA LYS A 340 31.21 -13.98 -2.65
C LYS A 340 31.07 -14.99 -1.53
N SER A 341 29.95 -15.73 -1.46
CA SER A 341 29.72 -16.76 -0.45
C SER A 341 30.68 -17.96 -0.59
N ILE A 342 31.09 -18.30 -1.82
CA ILE A 342 32.07 -19.37 -2.07
C ILE A 342 33.49 -18.91 -1.74
N TRP A 343 33.88 -17.72 -2.23
CA TRP A 343 35.25 -17.22 -2.08
C TRP A 343 35.55 -16.67 -0.69
N TYR A 344 34.56 -16.02 -0.07
CA TYR A 344 34.55 -15.51 1.29
C TYR A 344 33.58 -16.33 2.13
N ASN A 345 33.78 -17.66 2.11
CA ASN A 345 32.99 -18.57 2.93
C ASN A 345 33.13 -18.28 4.42
N ASP A 346 32.25 -18.92 5.19
CA ASP A 346 32.07 -18.63 6.61
C ASP A 346 33.36 -18.72 7.43
N ALA A 347 34.13 -19.79 7.25
CA ALA A 347 35.42 -20.00 7.92
C ALA A 347 36.47 -18.96 7.53
N LYS A 348 36.45 -18.49 6.27
CA LYS A 348 37.35 -17.42 5.82
C LYS A 348 36.96 -16.07 6.41
N LEU A 349 35.66 -15.78 6.54
CA LEU A 349 35.20 -14.58 7.24
C LEU A 349 35.67 -14.60 8.71
N ASP A 350 35.55 -15.74 9.40
CA ASP A 350 36.07 -15.89 10.76
C ASP A 350 37.59 -15.66 10.83
N ALA A 351 38.35 -16.26 9.91
CA ALA A 351 39.80 -16.10 9.87
C ALA A 351 40.21 -14.63 9.61
N MET A 352 39.57 -13.97 8.65
CA MET A 352 39.83 -12.57 8.31
C MET A 352 39.44 -11.61 9.44
N GLN A 353 38.32 -11.88 10.12
CA GLN A 353 37.90 -11.09 11.28
C GLN A 353 38.94 -11.19 12.40
N ARG A 354 39.44 -12.40 12.72
CA ARG A 354 40.50 -12.60 13.71
C ARG A 354 41.84 -11.97 13.32
N GLN A 355 42.12 -11.88 12.01
CA GLN A 355 43.33 -11.23 11.50
C GLN A 355 43.24 -9.70 11.61
N PHE A 356 42.05 -9.12 11.49
CA PHE A 356 41.83 -7.67 11.51
C PHE A 356 40.75 -7.24 12.52
N PRO A 357 40.88 -7.58 13.81
CA PRO A 357 39.83 -7.38 14.81
C PRO A 357 39.52 -5.89 15.08
N HIS A 358 40.50 -5.00 14.87
CA HIS A 358 40.30 -3.55 15.00
C HIS A 358 39.53 -2.95 13.82
N LEU A 359 39.66 -3.53 12.62
CA LEU A 359 38.94 -3.06 11.44
C LEU A 359 37.53 -3.68 11.37
N PHE A 360 37.41 -4.94 11.81
CA PHE A 360 36.16 -5.69 11.86
C PHE A 360 35.93 -6.19 13.29
N PRO A 361 35.27 -5.39 14.15
CA PRO A 361 34.99 -5.78 15.53
C PRO A 361 34.23 -7.09 15.64
N THR A 362 33.38 -7.36 14.64
CA THR A 362 32.59 -8.58 14.56
C THR A 362 32.53 -9.10 13.12
N LYS A 363 32.18 -10.38 12.95
CA LYS A 363 32.06 -11.03 11.64
C LYS A 363 31.03 -10.34 10.76
N GLU A 364 29.98 -9.79 11.37
CA GLU A 364 28.88 -9.07 10.72
C GLU A 364 29.39 -7.82 10.02
N HIS A 365 30.34 -7.09 10.62
CA HIS A 365 30.96 -5.92 10.00
C HIS A 365 31.73 -6.30 8.73
N LEU A 366 32.50 -7.39 8.78
CA LEU A 366 33.21 -7.91 7.62
C LEU A 366 32.24 -8.43 6.54
N ALA A 367 31.20 -9.16 6.92
CA ALA A 367 30.19 -9.65 6.00
C ALA A 367 29.47 -8.48 5.31
N ARG A 368 29.14 -7.41 6.04
CA ARG A 368 28.56 -6.20 5.46
C ARG A 368 29.46 -5.57 4.40
N LEU A 369 30.78 -5.58 4.61
CA LEU A 369 31.75 -5.10 3.62
C LEU A 369 31.76 -6.01 2.38
N VAL A 370 31.90 -7.32 2.58
CA VAL A 370 32.01 -8.31 1.47
C VAL A 370 30.75 -8.33 0.61
N PHE A 371 29.58 -8.43 1.24
CA PHE A 371 28.30 -8.51 0.53
C PHE A 371 27.73 -7.14 0.15
N GLY A 372 28.31 -6.05 0.66
CA GLY A 372 27.84 -4.70 0.41
C GLY A 372 26.43 -4.46 0.95
N ASN A 373 25.98 -5.22 1.96
CA ASN A 373 24.62 -5.11 2.48
C ASN A 373 24.50 -5.55 3.94
N PHE A 374 23.40 -5.20 4.59
CA PHE A 374 23.09 -5.64 5.96
C PHE A 374 22.61 -7.09 5.96
N MET A 375 23.05 -7.83 6.97
CA MET A 375 22.89 -9.29 7.02
C MET A 375 21.93 -9.77 8.12
N HIS A 376 21.32 -8.86 8.88
CA HIS A 376 20.31 -9.17 9.90
C HIS A 376 18.90 -8.78 9.44
N THR A 377 17.88 -9.43 10.02
CA THR A 377 16.46 -9.20 9.68
C THR A 377 15.99 -7.82 10.06
N GLU A 378 16.43 -7.37 11.23
CA GLU A 378 16.10 -6.10 11.87
C GLU A 378 16.69 -4.93 11.09
N GLU A 379 17.73 -5.19 10.29
CA GLU A 379 18.42 -4.19 9.48
C GLU A 379 17.97 -4.19 8.02
N ALA A 380 17.03 -5.06 7.63
CA ALA A 380 16.62 -5.22 6.24
C ALA A 380 16.07 -3.92 5.62
N GLU A 381 15.55 -3.00 6.43
CA GLU A 381 15.08 -1.68 5.99
C GLU A 381 16.19 -0.67 5.72
N LYS A 382 17.43 -0.91 6.16
CA LYS A 382 18.52 0.08 6.06
C LYS A 382 19.07 0.23 4.64
N ARG A 383 18.92 -0.79 3.78
CA ARG A 383 19.43 -0.78 2.40
C ARG A 383 18.54 -1.61 1.48
N VAL A 384 18.48 -1.21 0.21
CA VAL A 384 17.74 -1.99 -0.79
C VAL A 384 18.37 -3.37 -0.94
N LEU A 385 17.54 -4.36 -1.23
CA LEU A 385 17.89 -5.76 -1.46
C LEU A 385 18.54 -6.47 -0.26
N SER A 386 18.61 -5.87 0.95
CA SER A 386 19.22 -6.50 2.12
C SER A 386 18.65 -7.89 2.41
N LYS A 387 17.34 -8.05 2.30
CA LYS A 387 16.71 -9.37 2.51
C LYS A 387 17.13 -10.39 1.45
N LEU A 388 17.20 -9.98 0.18
CA LEU A 388 17.68 -10.85 -0.90
C LEU A 388 19.14 -11.25 -0.66
N THR A 389 20.01 -10.29 -0.37
CA THR A 389 21.44 -10.51 -0.12
C THR A 389 21.65 -11.50 1.01
N ARG A 390 21.00 -11.25 2.15
CA ARG A 390 21.10 -12.09 3.33
C ARG A 390 20.58 -13.50 3.07
N ASP A 391 19.38 -13.62 2.50
CA ASP A 391 18.74 -14.93 2.31
C ASP A 391 19.56 -15.81 1.37
N VAL A 392 20.09 -15.24 0.28
CA VAL A 392 20.99 -15.97 -0.63
C VAL A 392 22.32 -16.28 0.04
N ALA A 393 22.97 -15.33 0.72
CA ALA A 393 24.24 -15.62 1.40
C ALA A 393 24.11 -16.75 2.45
N ARG A 394 23.01 -16.76 3.22
CA ARG A 394 22.68 -17.83 4.17
C ARG A 394 22.43 -19.18 3.48
N GLU A 395 21.70 -19.18 2.37
CA GLU A 395 21.49 -20.40 1.56
C GLU A 395 22.83 -21.01 1.09
N PHE A 396 23.84 -20.16 0.84
CA PHE A 396 25.18 -20.56 0.41
C PHE A 396 26.20 -20.65 1.56
N GLY A 397 25.73 -20.82 2.80
CA GLY A 397 26.56 -21.26 3.93
C GLY A 397 27.13 -20.15 4.81
N ILE A 398 26.78 -18.89 4.59
CA ILE A 398 27.19 -17.80 5.47
C ILE A 398 26.31 -17.79 6.73
N THR A 399 26.96 -17.87 7.89
CA THR A 399 26.32 -17.93 9.21
C THR A 399 26.85 -16.78 10.06
N LEU A 400 25.93 -15.91 10.48
CA LEU A 400 26.18 -14.71 11.26
C LEU A 400 25.31 -14.72 12.52
#